data_AF-A0A8R1ENE6-F1
#
_entry.id   AF-A0A8R1ENE6-F1
#
_cell.length_a   1.000
_cell.length_b   1.000
_cell.length_c   1.000
_cell.angle_alpha   90.00
_cell.angle_beta   90.00
_cell.angle_gamma   90.00
#
_symmetry.space_group_name_H-M   'P 1'
#
loop_
_entity.id
_entity.type
_entity.pdbx_description
1 polymer ?
#
loop_
_entity_poly.entity_id
_entity_poly.type
_entity_poly.pdbx_seq_one_letter_code
_entity_poly.pdbx_strand_id
1 'polypeptide(L)'
;MPSKSLKLTSRPAFARRIPDSSRVCVSTYLLDPSSDSRSGSLCILKAENGLELEKEISTSAGVFRFDFRKSSTVVAALTDGSLVVQQIEDPISSETTPVSSDMLLDLGLSDSSVLVTSDNKLVSS
;
A
#
# COMPACT_ATOMS: atom_id res chain seq x y z
N MET A 1 24.94 2.69 -14.41
CA MET A 1 23.83 1.72 -14.51
C MET A 1 22.71 2.36 -15.31
N PRO A 2 22.11 1.70 -16.31
CA PRO A 2 20.93 2.23 -16.97
C PRO A 2 19.78 2.36 -15.97
N SER A 3 19.21 3.57 -15.86
CA SER A 3 18.06 3.84 -15.00
C SER A 3 16.76 3.69 -15.79
N LYS A 4 15.76 3.03 -15.20
CA LYS A 4 14.40 2.90 -15.75
C LYS A 4 13.44 3.69 -14.85
N SER A 5 12.45 4.36 -15.44
CA SER A 5 11.45 5.13 -14.70
C SER A 5 10.07 4.98 -15.31
N LEU A 6 9.03 5.00 -14.47
CA LEU A 6 7.63 4.94 -14.84
C LEU A 6 6.89 6.04 -14.08
N LYS A 7 6.01 6.77 -14.75
CA LYS A 7 5.14 7.77 -14.11
C LYS A 7 3.80 7.11 -13.79
N LEU A 8 3.45 7.05 -12.51
CA LEU A 8 2.13 6.62 -12.06
C LEU A 8 1.12 7.78 -12.11
N THR A 9 -0.16 7.44 -12.20
CA THR A 9 -1.29 8.38 -12.16
C THR A 9 -1.43 9.01 -10.78
N SER A 10 -1.28 8.21 -9.73
CA SER A 10 -1.30 8.62 -8.33
C SER A 10 0.11 8.79 -7.77
N ARG A 11 0.25 9.62 -6.72
CA ARG A 11 1.55 9.91 -6.10
C ARG A 11 2.09 8.66 -5.40
N PRO A 12 3.30 8.19 -5.76
CA PRO A 12 3.94 7.06 -5.07
C PRO A 12 4.28 7.41 -3.62
N ALA A 13 4.07 6.47 -2.69
CA ALA A 13 4.40 6.61 -1.27
C ALA A 13 5.60 5.74 -0.89
N PHE A 14 5.53 4.45 -1.22
CA PHE A 14 6.52 3.46 -0.85
C PHE A 14 6.64 2.40 -1.96
N ALA A 15 7.82 1.81 -2.12
CA ALA A 15 8.06 0.79 -3.12
C ALA A 15 8.93 -0.33 -2.53
N ARG A 16 8.60 -1.58 -2.87
CA ARG A 16 9.35 -2.76 -2.43
C ARG A 16 9.26 -3.86 -3.49
N ARG A 17 10.35 -4.62 -3.67
CA ARG A 17 10.32 -5.84 -4.49
C ARG A 17 9.41 -6.87 -3.85
N ILE A 18 8.60 -7.55 -4.65
CA ILE A 18 7.84 -8.70 -4.21
C ILE A 18 8.85 -9.84 -3.94
N PRO A 19 8.82 -10.51 -2.78
CA PRO A 19 9.72 -11.63 -2.49
C PRO A 19 9.68 -12.69 -3.59
N ASP A 20 10.84 -13.26 -3.91
CA ASP A 20 10.99 -14.34 -4.92
C ASP A 20 10.42 -14.01 -6.31
N SER A 21 10.34 -12.72 -6.64
CA SER A 21 9.73 -12.22 -7.87
C SER A 21 10.56 -11.08 -8.44
N SER A 22 10.51 -10.92 -9.76
CA SER A 22 11.07 -9.77 -10.46
C SER A 22 10.14 -8.55 -10.47
N ARG A 23 8.96 -8.69 -9.86
CA ARG A 23 7.96 -7.63 -9.76
C ARG A 23 8.22 -6.72 -8.56
N VAL A 24 7.75 -5.49 -8.68
CA VAL A 24 7.79 -4.45 -7.63
C VAL A 24 6.37 -4.08 -7.28
N CYS A 25 6.06 -3.97 -6.00
CA CYS A 25 4.84 -3.32 -5.55
C CYS A 25 5.16 -1.87 -5.17
N VAL A 26 4.28 -0.95 -5.54
CA VAL A 26 4.37 0.47 -5.23
C VAL A 26 3.03 0.89 -4.64
N SER A 27 3.04 1.47 -3.44
CA SER A 27 1.85 2.07 -2.87
C SER A 27 1.66 3.49 -3.35
N THR A 28 0.42 3.93 -3.41
CA THR A 28 0.07 5.31 -3.74
C THR A 28 -0.85 5.90 -2.68
N TYR A 29 -0.78 7.22 -2.55
CA TYR A 29 -1.75 7.99 -1.79
C TYR A 29 -1.96 9.35 -2.48
N LEU A 30 -3.20 9.80 -2.55
CA LEU A 30 -3.55 11.11 -3.07
C LEU A 30 -4.45 11.80 -2.05
N LEU A 31 -4.06 13.00 -1.63
CA LEU A 31 -4.92 13.85 -0.82
C LEU A 31 -5.97 14.48 -1.73
N ASP A 32 -7.24 14.28 -1.40
CA ASP A 32 -8.32 15.04 -2.01
C ASP A 32 -8.29 16.47 -1.42
N PRO A 33 -8.07 17.54 -2.21
CA PRO A 33 -8.03 18.89 -1.67
C PRO A 33 -9.37 19.36 -1.07
N SER A 34 -10.47 18.69 -1.41
CA SER A 34 -11.82 19.04 -0.99
C SER A 34 -12.30 18.27 0.25
N SER A 35 -11.51 17.32 0.75
CA SER A 35 -11.83 16.53 1.93
C SER A 35 -10.58 16.10 2.69
N ASP A 36 -10.71 15.67 3.94
CA ASP A 36 -9.59 15.01 4.65
C ASP A 36 -9.37 13.55 4.20
N SER A 37 -10.07 13.12 3.14
CA SER A 37 -9.95 11.77 2.60
C SER A 37 -8.69 11.64 1.75
N ARG A 38 -8.15 10.43 1.77
CA ARG A 38 -7.00 10.06 0.96
C ARG A 38 -7.34 8.80 0.23
N SER A 39 -7.23 8.82 -1.09
CA SER A 39 -7.39 7.63 -1.93
C SER A 39 -6.04 7.04 -2.29
N GLY A 40 -6.01 5.80 -2.73
CA GLY A 40 -4.78 5.18 -3.22
C GLY A 40 -4.95 3.74 -3.65
N SER A 41 -3.82 3.13 -3.97
CA SER A 41 -3.76 1.81 -4.59
C SER A 41 -2.40 1.16 -4.36
N LEU A 42 -2.35 -0.14 -4.61
CA LEU A 42 -1.13 -0.92 -4.77
C LEU A 42 -0.90 -1.18 -6.26
N CYS A 43 0.16 -0.63 -6.83
CA CYS A 43 0.57 -0.83 -8.20
C CYS A 43 1.63 -1.94 -8.28
N ILE A 44 1.36 -2.98 -9.06
CA ILE A 44 2.29 -4.08 -9.35
C ILE A 44 2.98 -3.79 -10.67
N LEU A 45 4.31 -3.76 -10.65
CA LEU A 45 5.16 -3.42 -11.79
C LEU A 45 6.05 -4.60 -12.16
N LYS A 46 6.29 -4.82 -13.46
CA LYS A 46 7.36 -5.69 -13.96
C LYS A 46 8.67 -4.93 -14.02
N ALA A 47 9.78 -5.53 -13.56
CA ALA A 47 11.09 -4.86 -13.52
C ALA A 47 12.20 -5.51 -14.39
N GLU A 48 11.96 -6.68 -15.01
CA GLU A 48 12.98 -7.45 -15.76
C GLU A 48 13.50 -6.68 -16.99
N ASN A 49 12.60 -6.40 -17.95
CA ASN A 49 12.96 -5.82 -19.25
C ASN A 49 12.56 -4.35 -19.41
N GLY A 50 11.97 -3.77 -18.38
CA GLY A 50 11.42 -2.41 -18.37
C GLY A 50 10.94 -2.08 -16.98
N LEU A 51 10.33 -0.91 -16.79
CA LEU A 51 9.45 -0.67 -15.65
C LEU A 51 8.06 -0.41 -16.22
N GLU A 52 7.16 -1.37 -16.06
CA GLU A 52 5.83 -1.37 -16.67
C GLU A 52 4.77 -1.68 -15.63
N LEU A 53 3.64 -0.96 -15.68
CA LEU A 53 2.49 -1.24 -14.82
C LEU A 53 1.78 -2.49 -15.32
N GLU A 54 1.72 -3.52 -14.47
CA GLU A 54 1.03 -4.77 -14.75
C GLU A 54 -0.40 -4.75 -14.19
N LYS A 55 -0.56 -4.32 -12.94
CA LYS A 55 -1.84 -4.33 -12.23
C LYS A 55 -1.92 -3.16 -11.26
N GLU A 56 -3.11 -2.61 -11.09
CA GLU A 56 -3.42 -1.67 -10.03
C GLU A 56 -4.55 -2.25 -9.18
N ILE A 57 -4.35 -2.23 -7.87
CA ILE A 57 -5.30 -2.73 -6.87
C ILE A 57 -5.76 -1.52 -6.06
N SER A 58 -6.95 -1.03 -6.35
CA SER A 58 -7.56 0.06 -5.58
C SER A 58 -7.86 -0.36 -4.15
N THR A 59 -7.67 0.54 -3.19
CA THR A 59 -8.00 0.34 -1.78
C THR A 59 -9.07 1.35 -1.34
N SER A 60 -9.69 1.13 -0.17
CA SER A 60 -10.72 2.04 0.37
C SER A 60 -10.15 3.42 0.73
N ALA A 61 -8.87 3.48 1.07
CA ALA A 61 -8.14 4.69 1.39
C ALA A 61 -6.69 4.61 0.88
N GLY A 62 -5.93 5.70 0.99
CA GLY A 62 -4.54 5.76 0.55
C GLY A 62 -3.62 4.81 1.32
N VAL A 63 -2.53 4.38 0.68
CA VAL A 63 -1.62 3.36 1.22
C VAL A 63 -0.25 3.98 1.49
N PHE A 64 0.11 4.13 2.76
CA PHE A 64 1.43 4.68 3.13
C PHE A 64 2.53 3.62 3.10
N ARG A 65 2.28 2.48 3.73
CA ARG A 65 3.23 1.38 3.87
C ARG A 65 2.54 0.05 3.63
N PHE A 66 3.33 -0.92 3.21
CA PHE A 66 2.90 -2.29 3.06
C PHE A 66 4.08 -3.22 3.28
N ASP A 67 3.76 -4.48 3.56
CA ASP A 67 4.73 -5.57 3.58
C ASP A 67 4.09 -6.86 3.09
N PHE A 68 4.91 -7.87 2.85
CA PHE A 68 4.51 -9.16 2.32
C PHE A 68 4.53 -10.21 3.40
N ARG A 69 3.39 -10.88 3.60
CA ARG A 69 3.35 -12.11 4.40
C ARG A 69 3.93 -13.29 3.61
N LYS A 70 3.69 -13.27 2.30
CA LYS A 70 4.21 -14.20 1.28
C LYS A 70 4.33 -13.44 -0.04
N SER A 71 5.02 -14.00 -1.02
CA SER A 71 5.16 -13.41 -2.36
C SER A 71 3.82 -13.13 -3.06
N SER A 72 2.73 -13.78 -2.65
CA SER A 72 1.39 -13.58 -3.19
C SER A 72 0.51 -12.67 -2.33
N THR A 73 0.88 -12.34 -1.09
CA THR A 73 0.00 -11.70 -0.11
C THR A 73 0.63 -10.44 0.44
N VAL A 74 -0.02 -9.30 0.18
CA VAL A 74 0.36 -8.00 0.70
C VAL A 74 -0.54 -7.61 1.87
N VAL A 75 0.07 -7.05 2.91
CA VAL A 75 -0.61 -6.40 4.03
C VAL A 75 -0.29 -4.92 3.93
N ALA A 76 -1.31 -4.07 3.84
CA ALA A 76 -1.14 -2.64 3.65
C ALA A 76 -1.78 -1.83 4.79
N ALA A 77 -1.06 -0.79 5.20
CA ALA A 77 -1.45 0.21 6.18
C ALA A 77 -2.18 1.35 5.47
N LEU A 78 -3.47 1.50 5.76
CA LEU A 78 -4.31 2.48 5.11
C LEU A 78 -4.39 3.78 5.91
N THR A 79 -4.65 4.86 5.18
CA THR A 79 -4.72 6.21 5.73
C THR A 79 -5.92 6.47 6.63
N ASP A 80 -6.91 5.58 6.62
CA ASP A 80 -8.13 5.63 7.42
C ASP A 80 -8.03 4.84 8.74
N GLY A 81 -6.83 4.35 9.09
CA GLY A 81 -6.60 3.58 10.32
C GLY A 81 -6.89 2.10 10.20
N SER A 82 -7.18 1.61 8.99
CA SER A 82 -7.44 0.20 8.72
C SER A 82 -6.26 -0.53 8.07
N LEU A 83 -6.25 -1.86 8.19
CA LEU A 83 -5.39 -2.76 7.45
C LEU A 83 -6.17 -3.42 6.32
N VAL A 84 -5.49 -3.67 5.19
CA VAL A 84 -6.00 -4.56 4.15
C VAL A 84 -5.02 -5.71 3.95
N VAL A 85 -5.55 -6.92 3.78
CA VAL A 85 -4.79 -8.10 3.36
C VAL A 85 -5.30 -8.50 1.98
N GLN A 86 -4.44 -8.40 0.98
CA GLN A 86 -4.80 -8.64 -0.41
C GLN A 86 -3.91 -9.73 -1.01
N GLN A 87 -4.52 -10.69 -1.71
CA GLN A 87 -3.78 -11.56 -2.61
C GLN A 87 -3.55 -10.82 -3.94
N ILE A 88 -2.31 -10.78 -4.40
CA ILE A 88 -1.91 -9.97 -5.55
C ILE A 88 -2.63 -10.38 -6.83
N GLU A 89 -2.90 -11.68 -7.00
CA GLU A 89 -3.55 -12.20 -8.21
C GLU A 89 -5.07 -12.19 -8.14
N ASP A 90 -5.64 -12.22 -6.93
CA ASP A 90 -7.09 -12.26 -6.73
C ASP A 90 -7.75 -10.94 -7.16
N PRO A 91 -9.08 -10.95 -7.38
CA PRO A 91 -9.87 -9.73 -7.47
C PRO A 91 -9.65 -8.83 -6.25
N ILE A 92 -9.88 -7.53 -6.45
CA ILE A 92 -9.79 -6.55 -5.36
C ILE A 92 -10.81 -6.94 -4.29
N SER A 93 -10.33 -7.21 -3.08
CA SER A 93 -11.20 -7.36 -1.91
C SER A 93 -11.50 -5.97 -1.34
N SER A 94 -12.76 -5.72 -0.98
CA SER A 94 -13.16 -4.51 -0.26
C SER A 94 -13.03 -4.66 1.26
N GLU A 95 -12.63 -5.83 1.77
CA GLU A 95 -12.54 -6.08 3.20
C GLU A 95 -11.32 -5.41 3.82
N THR A 96 -11.58 -4.55 4.80
CA THR A 96 -10.56 -3.91 5.62
C THR A 96 -10.80 -4.24 7.09
N THR A 97 -9.74 -4.22 7.88
CA THR A 97 -9.79 -4.42 9.33
C THR A 97 -9.41 -3.11 10.02
N PRO A 98 -10.36 -2.37 10.63
CA PRO A 98 -10.05 -1.18 11.42
C PRO A 98 -9.18 -1.54 12.63
N VAL A 99 -8.06 -0.83 12.83
CA VAL A 99 -7.15 -1.07 13.97
C VAL A 99 -6.76 0.21 14.72
N SER A 100 -6.97 1.38 14.12
CA SER A 100 -6.79 2.69 14.75
C SER A 100 -7.85 3.67 14.24
N SER A 101 -8.12 4.73 15.02
CA SER A 101 -8.86 5.91 14.55
C SER A 101 -7.98 6.87 13.74
N ASP A 102 -6.66 6.72 13.86
CA ASP A 102 -5.66 7.55 13.20
C ASP A 102 -5.05 6.84 11.99
N MET A 103 -4.53 7.63 11.06
CA MET A 103 -3.80 7.14 9.89
C MET A 103 -2.69 6.18 10.30
N LEU A 104 -2.59 5.02 9.63
CA LEU A 104 -1.45 4.13 9.81
C LEU A 104 -0.25 4.63 9.00
N LEU A 105 0.90 4.74 9.64
CA LEU A 105 2.14 5.28 9.07
C LEU A 105 3.13 4.19 8.70
N ASP A 106 3.17 3.09 9.45
CA ASP A 106 4.04 1.96 9.18
C ASP A 106 3.44 0.65 9.69
N LEU A 107 3.96 -0.47 9.18
CA LEU A 107 3.63 -1.79 9.68
C LEU A 107 4.84 -2.71 9.71
N GLY A 108 4.84 -3.65 10.64
CA GLY A 108 5.78 -4.75 10.74
C GLY A 108 5.03 -6.07 10.82
N LEU A 109 5.49 -7.07 10.07
CA LEU A 109 4.88 -8.40 10.07
C LEU A 109 5.72 -9.39 10.87
N SER A 110 5.03 -10.23 11.63
CA SER A 110 5.55 -11.50 12.15
C SER A 110 4.63 -12.64 11.73
N ASP A 111 5.02 -13.88 12.02
CA ASP A 111 4.21 -15.05 11.68
C ASP A 111 2.80 -14.97 12.29
N SER A 112 2.69 -14.47 13.52
CA SER A 112 1.46 -14.46 14.31
C SER A 112 0.81 -13.09 14.51
N SER A 113 1.48 -11.99 14.17
CA SER A 113 0.97 -10.64 14.46
C SER A 113 1.36 -9.60 13.42
N VAL A 114 0.60 -8.51 13.41
CA VAL A 114 0.91 -7.28 12.68
C VAL A 114 1.15 -6.19 13.72
N LEU A 115 2.30 -5.55 13.67
CA LEU A 115 2.60 -4.32 14.39
C LEU A 115 2.27 -3.15 13.49
N VAL A 116 1.65 -2.11 14.04
CA VAL A 116 1.34 -0.88 13.31
C VAL A 116 1.79 0.32 14.12
N THR A 117 2.17 1.39 13.43
CA THR A 117 2.30 2.71 14.02
C THR A 117 1.28 3.62 13.37
N SER A 118 0.67 4.51 14.16
CA SER A 118 -0.29 5.48 13.66
C SER A 118 0.20 6.90 13.87
N ASP A 119 -0.43 7.82 13.14
CA ASP A 119 -0.30 9.25 13.36
C ASP A 119 -0.72 9.61 14.79
N ASN A 120 -0.17 10.71 15.31
CA ASN A 120 -0.36 11.14 16.69
C ASN A 120 -1.37 12.29 16.81
N LYS A 121 -2.39 12.32 15.95
CA LYS A 121 -3.36 13.41 15.95
C LYS A 121 -3.97 13.57 17.35
N LEU A 122 -3.72 14.74 17.93
CA LEU A 122 -4.39 15.13 19.16
C LEU A 122 -5.86 15.34 18.83
N VAL A 123 -6.74 14.57 19.47
CA VAL A 123 -8.17 14.85 19.43
C VAL A 123 -8.37 16.22 20.09
N SER A 124 -8.58 17.26 19.29
CA SER A 124 -9.00 18.56 19.82
C SER A 124 -10.43 18.39 20.34
N SER A 125 -10.56 18.31 21.67
CA SER A 125 -11.82 18.36 22.39
C SER A 125 -12.51 19.71 22.27
#